data_AF-A0A7X8CNA3-F1
#
_entry.id   AF-A0A7X8CNA3-F1
#
_cell.length_a   1.000
_cell.length_b   1.000
_cell.length_c   1.000
_cell.angle_alpha   90.00
_cell.angle_beta   90.00
_cell.angle_gamma   90.00
#
_symmetry.space_group_name_H-M   'P 1'
#
loop_
_entity.id
_entity.type
_entity.pdbx_description
1 polymer ?
#
loop_
_entity_poly.entity_id
_entity_poly.type
_entity_poly.pdbx_seq_one_letter_code
_entity_poly.pdbx_strand_id
1 'polypeptide(L)'
;MLGIIIGVAAVITMVSVGQGMRTNITSQIQSLGSNRLTVRPGFSRVPPGTGVMQRGEMNIFTYDHYLGLLNAQIGGIKAIGAQASTNKVITYEKEYTRT
;
A
#
# COMPACT_ATOMS: atom_id res chain seq x y z
N MET A 1 22.84 15.71 -40.89
CA MET A 1 21.60 16.16 -40.19
C MET A 1 20.97 15.06 -39.33
N LEU A 2 20.88 13.81 -39.83
CA LEU A 2 20.27 12.68 -39.09
C LEU A 2 20.82 12.46 -37.67
N GLY A 3 22.15 12.51 -37.48
CA GLY A 3 22.79 12.27 -36.19
C GLY A 3 22.40 13.27 -35.09
N ILE A 4 22.15 14.53 -35.45
CA ILE A 4 21.68 15.56 -34.51
C ILE A 4 20.25 15.26 -34.05
N ILE A 5 19.38 14.83 -34.97
CA ILE A 5 17.99 14.54 -34.65
C ILE A 5 17.90 13.36 -33.66
N ILE A 6 18.65 12.29 -33.93
CA ILE A 6 18.66 11.11 -33.06
C ILE A 6 19.33 11.43 -31.71
N GLY A 7 20.43 12.18 -31.72
CA GLY A 7 21.13 12.57 -30.49
C GLY A 7 20.27 13.44 -29.57
N VAL A 8 19.60 14.45 -30.13
CA VAL A 8 18.72 15.35 -29.36
C VAL A 8 17.47 14.61 -28.86
N ALA A 9 16.88 13.70 -29.67
CA ALA A 9 15.75 12.89 -29.26
C ALA A 9 16.08 11.95 -28.07
N ALA A 10 17.27 11.34 -28.07
CA ALA A 10 17.72 10.49 -26.97
C ALA A 10 17.90 11.27 -25.65
N VAL A 11 18.44 12.50 -25.72
CA VAL A 11 18.63 13.33 -24.53
C VAL A 11 17.29 13.83 -23.98
N ILE A 12 16.39 14.30 -24.86
CA ILE A 12 15.06 14.79 -24.44
C ILE A 12 14.25 13.68 -23.76
N THR A 13 14.28 12.46 -24.31
CA THR A 13 13.57 11.31 -23.73
C THR A 13 14.14 10.91 -22.38
N MET A 14 15.46 10.86 -22.22
CA MET A 14 16.08 10.56 -20.93
C MET A 14 15.74 11.61 -19.85
N VAL A 15 15.79 12.89 -20.21
CA VAL A 15 15.48 13.99 -19.28
C VAL A 15 14.01 13.98 -18.90
N SER A 16 13.09 13.75 -19.84
CA SER A 16 11.65 13.70 -19.55
C SER A 16 11.29 12.51 -18.66
N VAL A 17 11.88 11.33 -18.91
CA VAL A 17 11.74 10.16 -18.05
C VAL A 17 12.31 10.44 -16.65
N GLY A 18 13.52 10.99 -16.56
CA GLY A 18 14.15 11.30 -15.28
C GLY A 18 13.33 12.28 -14.44
N GLN A 19 12.81 13.35 -15.06
CA GLN A 19 11.98 14.33 -14.39
C GLN A 19 10.61 13.75 -13.99
N GLY A 20 9.96 12.97 -14.86
CA GLY A 20 8.69 12.31 -14.54
C GLY A 20 8.81 11.31 -13.40
N MET A 21 9.89 10.52 -13.36
CA MET A 21 10.18 9.60 -12.27
C MET A 21 10.40 10.34 -10.94
N ARG A 22 11.17 11.43 -10.94
CA ARG A 22 11.37 12.25 -9.74
C ARG A 22 10.05 12.78 -9.19
N THR A 23 9.17 13.29 -10.05
CA THR A 23 7.85 13.77 -9.64
C THR A 23 6.99 12.64 -9.05
N ASN A 24 6.96 11.47 -9.70
CA ASN A 24 6.20 10.30 -9.21
C ASN A 24 6.73 9.76 -7.88
N ILE A 25 8.06 9.66 -7.72
CA ILE A 25 8.66 9.22 -6.47
C ILE A 25 8.39 10.24 -5.37
N THR A 26 8.54 11.54 -5.69
CA THR A 26 8.26 12.61 -4.73
C THR A 26 6.80 12.59 -4.30
N SER A 27 5.84 12.40 -5.21
CA SER A 27 4.42 12.34 -4.86
C SER A 27 4.07 11.10 -4.03
N GLN A 28 4.66 9.94 -4.35
CA GLN A 28 4.50 8.72 -3.55
C GLN A 28 5.07 8.90 -2.13
N ILE A 29 6.28 9.46 -2.00
CA ILE A 29 6.92 9.72 -0.70
C ILE A 29 6.13 10.78 0.09
N GLN A 30 5.67 11.84 -0.57
CA GLN A 30 4.80 12.84 0.06
C GLN A 30 3.49 12.24 0.54
N SER A 31 2.88 11.32 -0.22
CA SER A 31 1.63 10.63 0.17
C SER A 31 1.80 9.72 1.40
N LEU A 32 3.00 9.17 1.60
CA LEU A 32 3.33 8.43 2.81
C LEU A 32 3.40 9.37 4.02
N GLY A 33 3.85 10.61 3.81
CA GLY A 33 4.04 11.61 4.86
C GLY A 33 5.19 11.23 5.80
N SER A 34 6.00 12.20 6.22
CA SER A 34 7.22 11.97 7.01
C SER A 34 7.00 11.42 8.43
N ASN A 35 5.77 11.04 8.80
CA ASN A 35 5.42 10.64 10.16
C ASN A 35 4.24 9.65 10.23
N ARG A 36 4.18 8.64 9.35
CA ARG A 36 3.19 7.55 9.44
C ARG A 36 3.84 6.22 9.80
N LEU A 37 3.29 5.58 10.83
CA LEU A 37 3.59 4.21 11.22
C LEU A 37 2.42 3.31 10.82
N THR A 38 2.63 2.40 9.87
CA THR A 38 1.61 1.43 9.45
C THR A 38 1.81 0.12 10.18
N VAL A 39 0.87 -0.24 11.05
CA VAL A 39 0.87 -1.52 11.76
C VAL A 39 -0.02 -2.51 11.01
N ARG A 40 0.54 -3.67 10.68
CA ARG A 40 -0.17 -4.77 10.01
C ARG A 40 -0.11 -6.03 10.87
N PRO A 41 -1.17 -6.84 10.90
CA PRO A 41 -1.14 -8.08 11.65
C PRO A 41 -0.11 -9.02 10.99
N GLY A 42 0.79 -9.57 11.80
CA GLY A 42 1.83 -10.46 11.32
C GLY A 42 1.30 -11.83 10.93
N PHE A 43 2.09 -12.57 10.15
CA PHE A 43 1.87 -14.00 9.95
C PHE A 43 2.04 -14.72 11.30
N SER A 44 1.01 -15.40 11.80
CA SER A 44 1.27 -16.45 12.79
C SER A 44 2.16 -17.48 12.13
N ARG A 45 3.28 -17.80 12.77
CA ARG A 45 4.08 -18.97 12.43
C ARG A 45 3.25 -20.21 12.79
N VAL A 46 2.41 -20.63 11.86
CA VAL A 46 1.68 -21.88 11.97
C VAL A 46 2.72 -23.02 11.85
N PRO A 47 2.78 -23.98 12.79
CA PRO A 47 3.71 -25.10 12.70
C PRO A 47 3.60 -25.85 11.35
N PRO A 48 4.71 -26.41 10.83
CA PRO A 48 4.65 -27.23 9.63
C PRO A 48 3.65 -28.38 9.81
N GLY A 49 2.66 -28.48 8.93
CA GLY A 49 1.64 -29.54 8.96
C GLY A 49 0.26 -29.11 9.45
N THR A 50 0.15 -27.94 10.09
CA THR A 50 -1.15 -27.27 10.26
C THR A 50 -1.46 -26.51 9.00
N GLY A 51 -2.58 -26.84 8.34
CA GLY A 51 -2.98 -26.29 7.03
C GLY A 51 -2.73 -24.79 6.94
N VAL A 52 -2.18 -24.35 5.81
CA VAL A 52 -1.86 -22.94 5.54
C VAL A 52 -3.08 -22.11 5.89
N MET A 53 -3.08 -21.49 7.08
CA MET A 53 -4.13 -20.56 7.44
C MET A 53 -4.05 -19.45 6.42
N GLN A 54 -5.10 -19.39 5.62
CA GLN A 54 -5.20 -18.59 4.42
C GLN A 54 -4.80 -17.17 4.78
N ARG A 55 -3.80 -16.66 4.04
CA ARG A 55 -3.29 -15.29 4.09
C ARG A 55 -4.46 -14.30 4.08
N GLY A 56 -4.95 -13.91 5.26
CA GLY A 56 -6.08 -12.98 5.39
C GLY A 56 -7.00 -13.15 6.61
N GLU A 57 -7.03 -14.30 7.30
CA GLU A 57 -8.12 -14.56 8.27
C GLU A 57 -7.84 -14.31 9.75
N MET A 58 -6.58 -14.17 10.19
CA MET A 58 -6.32 -13.71 11.57
C MET A 58 -6.36 -12.19 11.64
N ASN A 59 -7.59 -11.66 11.61
CA ASN A 59 -7.85 -10.25 11.85
C ASN A 59 -7.70 -9.96 13.36
N ILE A 60 -6.47 -9.88 13.86
CA ILE A 60 -6.20 -9.56 15.27
C ILE A 60 -6.51 -8.09 15.62
N PHE A 61 -6.74 -7.25 14.62
CA PHE A 61 -7.18 -5.88 14.81
C PHE A 61 -8.69 -5.80 14.82
N THR A 62 -9.25 -5.91 16.02
CA THR A 62 -10.66 -5.65 16.28
C THR A 62 -10.89 -4.16 16.53
N TYR A 63 -12.13 -3.72 16.36
CA TYR A 63 -12.56 -2.36 16.66
C TYR A 63 -12.24 -1.93 18.11
N ASP A 64 -12.31 -2.85 19.07
CA ASP A 64 -11.99 -2.57 20.47
C ASP A 64 -10.52 -2.16 20.67
N HIS A 65 -9.60 -2.73 19.90
CA HIS A 65 -8.19 -2.32 19.93
C HIS A 65 -8.00 -0.89 19.43
N TYR A 66 -8.77 -0.47 18.42
CA TYR A 66 -8.76 0.91 17.95
C TYR A 66 -9.26 1.89 19.03
N LEU A 67 -10.36 1.54 19.72
CA LEU A 67 -10.88 2.35 20.83
C LEU A 67 -9.89 2.45 22.00
N GLY A 68 -9.23 1.34 22.35
CA GLY A 68 -8.19 1.34 23.38
C GLY A 68 -7.02 2.28 23.05
N LEU A 69 -6.59 2.31 21.79
CA LEU A 69 -5.52 3.21 21.33
C LEU A 69 -5.92 4.69 21.35
N LEU A 70 -7.20 4.98 21.05
CA LEU A 70 -7.73 6.34 21.12
C LEU A 70 -7.78 6.86 22.57
N ASN A 71 -8.23 6.00 23.49
CA ASN A 71 -8.35 6.33 24.91
C ASN A 71 -7.00 6.42 25.63
N ALA A 72 -6.00 5.65 25.19
CA ALA A 72 -4.66 5.67 25.78
C ALA A 72 -3.89 6.99 25.53
N GLN A 73 -4.37 7.86 24.63
CA GLN A 73 -3.78 9.16 24.27
C GLN A 73 -2.25 9.15 24.29
N ILE A 74 -1.66 8.26 23.48
CA ILE A 74 -0.21 8.07 23.44
C ILE A 74 0.44 9.39 22.95
N GLY A 75 1.28 9.98 23.79
CA GLY A 75 1.97 11.24 23.49
C GLY A 75 2.77 11.16 22.19
N GLY A 76 2.63 12.17 21.33
CA GLY A 76 3.33 12.26 20.04
C GLY A 76 2.55 11.72 18.83
N ILE A 77 1.43 11.03 19.03
CA ILE A 77 0.57 10.56 17.94
C ILE A 77 -0.57 11.57 17.71
N LYS A 78 -0.53 12.26 16.57
CA LYS A 78 -1.53 13.28 16.22
C LYS A 78 -2.88 12.69 15.81
N ALA A 79 -2.88 11.54 15.14
CA ALA A 79 -4.09 10.89 14.65
C ALA A 79 -3.86 9.39 14.45
N ILE A 80 -4.88 8.60 14.75
CA ILE A 80 -4.91 7.15 14.54
C ILE A 80 -6.06 6.86 13.57
N GLY A 81 -5.83 6.01 12.57
CA GLY A 81 -6.85 5.60 11.61
C GLY A 81 -6.84 4.08 11.43
N ALA A 82 -8.02 3.46 11.43
CA ALA A 82 -8.18 2.04 11.12
C ALA A 82 -8.43 1.88 9.62
N GLN A 83 -7.76 0.91 9.00
CA GLN A 83 -7.95 0.56 7.59
C GLN A 83 -8.30 -0.91 7.46
N ALA A 84 -9.50 -1.20 6.96
CA ALA A 84 -9.92 -2.53 6.56
C ALA A 84 -10.08 -2.56 5.04
N SER A 85 -9.42 -3.50 4.38
CA SER A 85 -9.57 -3.75 2.95
C SER A 85 -10.02 -5.20 2.78
N THR A 86 -11.16 -5.40 2.12
CA THR A 86 -11.62 -6.73 1.72
C THR A 86 -11.77 -6.75 0.22
N ASN A 87 -11.35 -7.84 -0.41
CA ASN A 87 -11.61 -8.08 -1.82
C ASN A 87 -12.72 -9.12 -1.89
N LYS A 88 -13.81 -8.83 -2.60
CA LYS A 88 -14.96 -9.73 -2.67
C LYS A 88 -15.29 -9.98 -4.13
N VAL A 89 -15.39 -11.24 -4.52
CA VAL A 89 -15.91 -11.61 -5.85
C VAL A 89 -17.42 -11.46 -5.80
N ILE A 90 -17.96 -10.66 -6.72
CA ILE A 90 -19.40 -10.55 -6.92
C ILE A 90 -19.76 -11.53 -8.03
N THR A 91 -20.59 -12.51 -7.69
CA THR A 91 -21.08 -13.52 -8.64
C THR A 91 -22.53 -13.21 -8.95
N TYR A 92 -22.85 -13.04 -10.24
CA TYR A 92 -24.22 -13.00 -10.74
C TYR A 92 -24.37 -14.09 -11.80
N GLU A 93 -25.22 -15.08 -11.53
CA GLU A 93 -25.46 -16.27 -12.36
C GLU A 93 -24.18 -16.97 -12.86
N LYS A 94 -23.72 -16.65 -14.07
CA LYS A 94 -22.55 -17.27 -14.73
C LYS A 94 -21.39 -16.30 -14.96
N GLU A 95 -21.52 -15.03 -14.56
CA GLU A 95 -20.47 -14.02 -14.75
C GLU A 95 -19.75 -13.71 -13.44
N TYR A 96 -18.43 -13.64 -13.54
CA TYR A 96 -17.52 -13.36 -12.42
C TYR A 96 -16.83 -12.03 -12.66
N THR A 97 -17.10 -11.04 -11.80
CA THR A 97 -16.31 -9.80 -11.76
C THR A 97 -15.57 -9.71 -10.42
N ARG A 98 -14.26 -9.49 -10.49
CA ARG A 98 -13.40 -9.28 -9.33
C ARG A 98 -13.26 -7.77 -9.10
N THR A 99 -13.61 -7.31 -7.91
CA THR A 99 -13.37 -5.93 -7.45
C THR A 99 -12.53 -5.98 -6.17
#